data_AF-A0A957X580-F1
#
_entry.id   AF-A0A957X580-F1
#
_cell.length_a   1.000
_cell.length_b   1.000
_cell.length_c   1.000
_cell.angle_alpha   90.00
_cell.angle_beta   90.00
_cell.angle_gamma   90.00
#
_symmetry.space_group_name_H-M   'P 1'
#
loop_
_entity.id
_entity.type
_entity.pdbx_description
1 polymer ?
#
loop_
_entity_poly.entity_id
_entity_poly.type
_entity_poly.pdbx_seq_one_letter_code
_entity_poly.pdbx_strand_id
1 'polypeptide(L)'
;MNLIAPAQPGVYQGIWQMVNGSGVPFGERIWVGIQIPGPPTPTPIPAPPNPNIHFTADRTNINAGDRVFFSWDVNNVKAVYFYEQGARWEENGVTGQGGREVRPQRPTTYELRVVKPDDTVEVRQIYIDVRIAIPATPTWTPVPSVPIIYSFTASSNNVEVGSCVSLRWDVGGSVNSIR
;
A
#
# COMPACT_ATOMS: atom_id res chain seq x y z
N MET A 1 -65.96 9.19 29.11
CA MET A 1 -65.24 9.24 27.83
C MET A 1 -63.76 9.13 28.16
N ASN A 2 -63.09 8.06 27.72
CA ASN A 2 -61.68 7.84 28.05
C ASN A 2 -60.84 8.46 26.92
N LEU A 3 -60.07 9.50 27.23
CA LEU A 3 -59.17 10.14 26.27
C LEU A 3 -57.81 9.46 26.39
N ILE A 4 -57.49 8.59 25.44
CA ILE A 4 -56.18 7.91 25.37
C ILE A 4 -55.29 8.73 24.44
N ALA A 5 -54.10 9.11 24.93
CA ALA A 5 -53.12 9.81 24.11
C ALA A 5 -52.60 8.88 22.98
N PRO A 6 -52.44 9.38 21.74
CA PRO A 6 -51.85 8.61 20.65
C PRO A 6 -50.46 8.05 20.98
N ALA A 7 -50.17 6.82 20.52
CA ALA A 7 -48.93 6.12 20.84
C ALA A 7 -47.70 6.54 20.00
N GLN A 8 -47.91 7.35 18.96
CA GLN A 8 -46.84 7.81 18.07
C GLN A 8 -46.54 9.30 18.33
N PRO A 9 -45.26 9.71 18.34
CA PRO A 9 -44.91 11.13 18.29
C PRO A 9 -45.45 11.79 17.03
N GLY A 10 -45.97 13.01 17.17
CA GLY A 10 -46.60 13.71 16.05
C GLY A 10 -47.53 14.84 16.48
N VAL A 11 -48.00 15.61 15.50
CA VAL A 11 -49.02 16.65 15.69
C VAL A 11 -50.38 16.07 15.32
N TYR A 12 -51.27 15.98 16.30
CA TYR A 12 -52.64 15.52 16.13
C TYR A 12 -53.57 16.71 16.16
N GLN A 13 -54.35 16.89 15.11
CA GLN A 13 -55.35 17.97 15.01
C GLN A 13 -56.74 17.36 14.93
N GLY A 14 -57.68 17.90 15.70
CA GLY A 14 -59.08 17.48 15.67
C GLY A 14 -60.00 18.63 16.05
N ILE A 15 -61.23 18.58 15.55
CA ILE A 15 -62.29 19.50 15.92
C ILE A 15 -63.12 18.83 17.01
N TRP A 16 -63.20 19.45 18.19
CA TRP A 16 -63.99 18.96 19.31
C TRP A 16 -65.31 19.73 19.43
N GLN A 17 -66.43 19.03 19.58
CA GLN A 17 -67.77 19.61 19.75
C GLN A 17 -68.40 19.05 21.03
N MET A 18 -68.87 19.94 21.92
CA MET A 18 -69.62 19.52 23.10
C MET A 18 -70.92 18.85 22.69
N VAL A 19 -71.24 17.72 23.31
CA VAL A 19 -72.52 17.01 23.16
C VAL A 19 -73.15 16.81 24.53
N ASN A 20 -74.48 16.87 24.62
CA ASN A 20 -75.20 16.61 25.88
C ASN A 20 -75.31 15.10 26.16
N GLY A 21 -75.95 14.72 27.27
CA GLY A 21 -76.12 13.31 27.66
C GLY A 21 -76.89 12.43 26.65
N SER A 22 -77.58 13.05 25.69
CA SER A 22 -78.29 12.39 24.58
C SER A 22 -77.47 12.38 23.27
N GLY A 23 -76.21 12.85 23.31
CA GLY A 23 -75.34 12.94 22.13
C GLY A 23 -75.61 14.14 21.21
N VAL A 24 -76.48 15.06 21.60
CA VAL A 24 -76.82 16.23 20.76
C VAL A 24 -75.76 17.33 20.94
N PRO A 25 -75.15 17.82 19.85
CA PRO A 25 -74.13 18.84 19.93
C PRO A 25 -74.67 20.21 20.34
N PHE A 26 -73.92 20.95 21.15
CA PHE A 26 -74.19 22.34 21.51
C PHE A 26 -72.89 23.13 21.67
N GLY A 27 -72.97 24.46 21.58
CA GLY A 27 -71.80 25.35 21.73
C GLY A 27 -70.86 25.39 20.51
N GLU A 28 -69.75 26.11 20.68
CA GLU A 28 -68.74 26.33 19.63
C GLU A 28 -67.81 25.12 19.45
N ARG A 29 -67.36 24.89 18.21
CA ARG A 29 -66.41 23.83 17.87
C ARG A 29 -64.99 24.31 18.17
N ILE A 30 -64.27 23.58 19.01
CA ILE A 30 -62.91 23.93 19.42
C ILE A 30 -61.91 23.19 18.54
N TRP A 31 -60.97 23.92 17.95
CA TRP A 31 -59.80 23.33 17.31
C TRP A 31 -58.79 22.92 18.37
N VAL A 32 -58.45 21.63 18.42
CA VAL A 32 -57.44 21.10 19.34
C VAL A 32 -56.26 20.57 18.53
N GLY A 33 -55.07 21.11 18.81
CA GLY A 33 -53.79 20.58 18.35
C GLY A 33 -53.01 20.01 19.52
N ILE A 34 -52.65 18.72 19.45
CA ILE A 34 -51.83 18.04 20.45
C ILE A 34 -50.51 17.68 19.78
N GLN A 35 -49.40 18.23 20.28
CA GLN A 35 -48.07 17.83 19.85
C GLN A 35 -47.49 16.84 20.86
N ILE A 36 -47.20 15.62 20.40
CA ILE A 36 -46.49 14.61 21.18
C ILE A 36 -45.01 14.70 20.81
N PRO A 37 -44.12 15.20 21.68
CA PRO A 37 -42.70 15.26 21.40
C PRO A 37 -42.13 13.85 21.22
N GLY A 38 -41.26 13.68 20.22
CA GLY A 38 -40.53 12.45 20.04
C GLY A 38 -39.56 12.17 21.19
N PRO A 39 -39.12 10.91 21.37
CA PRO A 39 -38.03 10.62 22.28
C PRO A 39 -36.80 11.47 21.88
N PRO A 40 -35.99 11.92 22.84
CA PRO A 40 -34.78 12.66 22.52
C PRO A 40 -33.92 11.82 21.55
N THR A 41 -33.55 12.41 20.42
CA THR A 41 -32.54 11.82 19.54
C THR A 41 -31.25 11.69 20.35
N PRO A 42 -30.61 10.51 20.44
CA PRO A 42 -29.32 10.40 21.10
C PRO A 42 -28.36 11.41 20.48
N THR A 43 -27.74 12.24 21.31
CA THR A 43 -26.68 13.14 20.84
C THR A 43 -25.54 12.26 20.31
N PRO A 44 -25.08 12.47 19.06
CA PRO A 44 -23.94 11.71 18.56
C PRO A 44 -22.76 11.89 19.50
N ILE A 45 -22.20 10.79 19.99
CA ILE A 45 -20.97 10.80 20.78
C ILE A 45 -19.87 11.42 19.91
N PRO A 46 -19.10 12.42 20.39
CA PRO A 46 -17.97 12.97 19.67
C PRO A 46 -17.03 11.84 19.25
N ALA A 47 -16.69 11.75 17.96
CA ALA A 47 -15.68 10.82 17.50
C ALA A 47 -14.36 11.13 18.24
N PRO A 48 -13.60 10.12 18.71
CA PRO A 48 -12.31 10.34 19.34
C PRO A 48 -11.40 11.15 18.41
N PRO A 49 -10.53 12.03 18.94
CA PRO A 49 -9.63 12.82 18.12
C PRO A 49 -8.79 11.90 17.24
N ASN A 50 -8.77 12.15 15.93
CA ASN A 50 -7.91 11.41 15.02
C ASN A 50 -6.46 11.54 15.50
N PRO A 51 -5.71 10.44 15.65
CA PRO A 51 -4.29 10.53 15.96
C PRO A 51 -3.60 11.34 14.87
N ASN A 52 -2.70 12.22 15.26
CA ASN A 52 -1.81 12.86 14.29
C ASN A 52 -0.75 11.82 13.90
N ILE A 53 -0.97 11.13 12.78
CA ILE A 53 -0.06 10.10 12.25
C ILE A 53 0.74 10.70 11.09
N HIS A 54 2.00 11.02 11.31
CA HIS A 54 2.95 11.34 10.24
C HIS A 54 3.74 10.08 9.92
N PHE A 55 3.65 9.59 8.69
CA PHE A 55 4.39 8.43 8.21
C PHE A 55 4.91 8.70 6.82
N THR A 56 6.23 8.68 6.64
CA THR A 56 6.89 9.07 5.40
C THR A 56 8.05 8.13 5.08
N ALA A 57 8.43 8.13 3.80
CA ALA A 57 9.68 7.56 3.32
C ALA A 57 10.46 8.65 2.57
N ASP A 58 11.78 8.62 2.65
CA ASP A 58 12.64 9.58 1.93
C ASP A 58 12.52 9.44 0.40
N ARG A 59 12.22 8.24 -0.09
CA ARG A 59 12.00 7.93 -1.50
C ARG A 59 11.04 6.75 -1.67
N THR A 60 10.32 6.73 -2.79
CA THR A 60 9.37 5.65 -3.15
C THR A 60 9.70 4.98 -4.47
N ASN A 61 10.75 5.43 -5.17
CA ASN A 61 11.22 4.83 -6.43
C ASN A 61 12.73 4.62 -6.29
N ILE A 62 13.18 3.37 -6.38
CA ILE A 62 14.58 2.99 -6.16
C ILE A 62 15.06 1.91 -7.14
N ASN A 63 16.36 1.63 -7.17
CA ASN A 63 16.87 0.37 -7.75
C ASN A 63 16.89 -0.74 -6.70
N ALA A 64 16.87 -1.99 -7.13
CA ALA A 64 16.91 -3.15 -6.24
C ALA A 64 18.12 -3.09 -5.28
N GLY A 65 17.85 -3.18 -3.98
CA GLY A 65 18.86 -3.15 -2.91
C GLY A 65 19.31 -1.77 -2.45
N ASP A 66 18.82 -0.71 -3.08
CA ASP A 66 18.98 0.65 -2.57
C ASP A 66 18.34 0.77 -1.18
N ARG A 67 18.90 1.69 -0.40
CA ARG A 67 18.46 2.02 0.95
C ARG A 67 17.29 2.99 0.91
N VAL A 68 16.26 2.72 1.71
CA VAL A 68 15.11 3.62 1.97
C VAL A 68 15.01 3.84 3.48
N PHE A 69 14.77 5.08 3.89
CA PHE A 69 14.55 5.44 5.28
C PHE A 69 13.10 5.86 5.50
N PHE A 70 12.41 5.10 6.36
CA PHE A 70 11.08 5.42 6.85
C PHE A 70 11.17 6.23 8.13
N SER A 71 10.27 7.20 8.30
CA SER A 71 10.13 7.95 9.55
C SER A 71 8.66 8.08 9.93
N TRP A 72 8.40 8.07 11.23
CA TRP A 72 7.06 8.28 11.76
C TRP A 72 7.06 9.10 13.05
N ASP A 73 6.01 9.88 13.21
CA ASP A 73 5.67 10.59 14.44
C ASP A 73 4.17 10.40 14.70
N VAL A 74 3.87 9.65 15.75
CA VAL A 74 2.52 9.26 16.13
C VAL A 74 2.31 9.56 17.60
N ASN A 75 1.28 10.35 17.90
CA ASN A 75 0.97 10.82 19.24
C ASN A 75 -0.35 10.25 19.75
N ASN A 76 -0.48 10.11 21.08
CA ASN A 76 -1.68 9.62 21.76
C ASN A 76 -2.11 8.21 21.31
N VAL A 77 -1.18 7.24 21.40
CA VAL A 77 -1.39 5.86 20.94
C VAL A 77 -1.02 4.84 22.00
N LYS A 78 -1.65 3.67 21.93
CA LYS A 78 -1.37 2.53 22.80
C LYS A 78 -0.20 1.70 22.29
N ALA A 79 -0.11 1.49 20.98
CA ALA A 79 0.97 0.73 20.35
C ALA A 79 1.14 1.12 18.87
N VAL A 80 2.36 0.94 18.36
CA VAL A 80 2.70 1.15 16.95
C VAL A 80 3.52 -0.04 16.45
N TYR A 81 3.26 -0.45 15.21
CA TYR A 81 3.96 -1.56 14.55
C TYR A 81 4.36 -1.13 13.14
N PHE A 82 5.59 -1.41 12.74
CA PHE A 82 6.11 -1.14 11.39
C PHE A 82 6.60 -2.44 10.74
N TYR A 83 5.95 -2.85 9.66
CA TYR A 83 6.20 -4.14 9.02
C TYR A 83 5.95 -4.09 7.51
N GLU A 84 6.51 -5.07 6.79
CA GLU A 84 6.19 -5.32 5.39
C GLU A 84 4.81 -5.99 5.28
N GLN A 85 3.98 -5.55 4.33
CA GLN A 85 2.64 -6.10 4.13
C GLN A 85 2.68 -7.63 3.97
N GLY A 86 1.87 -8.33 4.79
CA GLY A 86 1.84 -9.79 4.84
C GLY A 86 2.75 -10.42 5.90
N ALA A 87 3.66 -9.66 6.51
CA ALA A 87 4.40 -10.11 7.69
C ALA A 87 3.54 -10.09 8.96
N ARG A 88 3.99 -10.83 10.00
CA ARG A 88 3.35 -10.83 11.33
C ARG A 88 3.65 -9.52 12.05
N TRP A 89 2.65 -8.67 12.20
CA TRP A 89 2.82 -7.34 12.80
C TRP A 89 3.12 -7.42 14.30
N GLU A 90 2.65 -8.46 14.99
CA GLU A 90 2.79 -8.66 16.44
C GLU A 90 4.27 -8.70 16.88
N GLU A 91 5.15 -9.15 16.00
CA GLU A 91 6.60 -9.27 16.22
C GLU A 91 7.35 -7.98 15.86
N ASN A 92 6.66 -6.97 15.34
CA ASN A 92 7.22 -5.76 14.73
C ASN A 92 6.87 -4.47 15.49
N GLY A 93 6.75 -4.55 16.81
CA GLY A 93 6.47 -3.40 17.69
C GLY A 93 7.57 -2.34 17.62
N VAL A 94 7.16 -1.07 17.56
CA VAL A 94 8.05 0.09 17.55
C VAL A 94 7.52 1.20 18.46
N THR A 95 8.37 2.18 18.78
CA THR A 95 7.96 3.39 19.50
C THR A 95 7.07 4.29 18.64
N GLY A 96 6.23 5.11 19.27
CA GLY A 96 5.32 6.04 18.57
C GLY A 96 6.04 7.09 17.71
N GLN A 97 7.30 7.39 18.02
CA GLN A 97 8.17 8.25 17.23
C GLN A 97 9.44 7.49 16.89
N GLY A 98 9.87 7.56 15.64
CA GLY A 98 11.08 6.86 15.20
C GLY A 98 11.24 6.78 13.69
N GLY A 99 12.15 5.89 13.28
CA GLY A 99 12.38 5.58 11.89
C GLY A 99 13.06 4.23 11.72
N ARG A 100 12.99 3.67 10.51
CA ARG A 100 13.65 2.41 10.16
C ARG A 100 14.20 2.48 8.75
N GLU A 101 15.42 1.98 8.62
CA GLU A 101 16.07 1.77 7.35
C GLU A 101 15.76 0.37 6.80
N VAL A 102 15.47 0.27 5.51
CA VAL A 102 15.22 -0.99 4.80
C VAL A 102 15.90 -1.02 3.42
N ARG A 103 16.03 -2.22 2.83
CA ARG A 103 16.67 -2.46 1.52
C ARG A 103 15.86 -3.44 0.65
N PRO A 104 14.68 -3.02 0.14
CA PRO A 104 13.82 -3.93 -0.61
C PRO A 104 14.46 -4.35 -1.94
N GLN A 105 14.30 -5.62 -2.29
CA GLN A 105 14.81 -6.22 -3.54
C GLN A 105 13.76 -6.24 -4.66
N ARG A 106 12.49 -6.08 -4.28
CA ARG A 106 11.31 -6.13 -5.16
C ARG A 106 10.33 -5.06 -4.71
N PRO A 107 9.34 -4.69 -5.54
CA PRO A 107 8.33 -3.75 -5.09
C PRO A 107 7.61 -4.27 -3.85
N THR A 108 7.56 -3.44 -2.82
CA THR A 108 7.13 -3.82 -1.47
C THR A 108 6.27 -2.72 -0.87
N THR A 109 5.17 -3.11 -0.23
CA THR A 109 4.33 -2.22 0.58
C THR A 109 4.75 -2.34 2.04
N TYR A 110 5.04 -1.22 2.69
CA TYR A 110 5.28 -1.14 4.14
C TYR A 110 4.07 -0.52 4.84
N GLU A 111 3.71 -1.07 5.99
CA GLU A 111 2.57 -0.68 6.79
C GLU A 111 3.01 -0.15 8.16
N LEU A 112 2.40 0.95 8.59
CA LEU A 112 2.44 1.46 9.95
C LEU A 112 1.07 1.25 10.58
N ARG A 113 0.96 0.25 11.46
CA ARG A 113 -0.27 -0.05 12.22
C ARG A 113 -0.22 0.67 13.55
N VAL A 114 -1.26 1.42 13.85
CA VAL A 114 -1.40 2.22 15.06
C VAL A 114 -2.63 1.75 15.82
N VAL A 115 -2.43 1.34 17.08
CA VAL A 115 -3.51 1.02 18.01
C VAL A 115 -3.76 2.24 18.88
N LYS A 116 -4.97 2.78 18.82
CA LYS A 116 -5.40 3.97 19.57
C LYS A 116 -5.76 3.60 21.02
N PRO A 117 -5.91 4.58 21.93
CA PRO A 117 -6.28 4.32 23.32
C PRO A 117 -7.63 3.62 23.50
N ASP A 118 -8.54 3.75 22.53
CA ASP A 118 -9.85 3.10 22.48
C ASP A 118 -9.82 1.71 21.80
N ASP A 119 -8.63 1.14 21.60
CA ASP A 119 -8.37 -0.12 20.90
C ASP A 119 -8.74 -0.13 19.40
N THR A 120 -9.18 1.00 18.84
CA THR A 120 -9.35 1.10 17.39
C THR A 120 -7.99 1.10 16.67
N VAL A 121 -7.98 0.55 15.46
CA VAL A 121 -6.77 0.38 14.67
C VAL A 121 -6.83 1.27 13.44
N GLU A 122 -5.73 1.98 13.17
CA GLU A 122 -5.51 2.71 11.93
C GLU A 122 -4.22 2.22 11.27
N VAL A 123 -4.25 2.00 9.96
CA VAL A 123 -3.08 1.53 9.20
C VAL A 123 -2.75 2.55 8.11
N ARG A 124 -1.49 2.99 8.06
CA ARG A 124 -0.95 3.80 6.97
C ARG A 124 -0.01 2.94 6.14
N GLN A 125 -0.02 3.13 4.82
CA GLN A 125 0.75 2.32 3.90
C GLN A 125 1.60 3.22 2.99
N ILE A 126 2.80 2.76 2.68
CA ILE A 126 3.67 3.35 1.66
C ILE A 126 4.17 2.23 0.76
N TYR A 127 3.95 2.39 -0.54
CA TYR A 127 4.46 1.50 -1.57
C TYR A 127 5.82 1.99 -2.07
N ILE A 128 6.81 1.09 -2.10
CA ILE A 128 8.12 1.33 -2.68
C ILE A 128 8.20 0.60 -4.02
N ASP A 129 8.28 1.37 -5.11
CA ASP A 129 8.54 0.85 -6.44
C ASP A 129 10.05 0.57 -6.61
N VAL A 130 10.37 -0.64 -7.06
CA VAL A 130 11.74 -1.11 -7.17
C VAL A 130 12.04 -1.49 -8.61
N ARG A 131 12.95 -0.75 -9.23
CA ARG A 131 13.49 -1.05 -10.55
C ARG A 131 14.51 -2.18 -10.44
N ILE A 132 14.21 -3.28 -11.12
CA ILE A 132 15.07 -4.46 -11.15
C ILE A 132 15.92 -4.40 -12.42
N ALA A 133 17.24 -4.41 -12.29
CA ALA A 133 18.14 -4.54 -13.43
C ALA A 133 18.02 -5.96 -13.98
N ILE A 134 17.65 -6.07 -15.26
CA ILE A 134 17.70 -7.35 -15.96
C ILE A 134 19.18 -7.57 -16.32
N PRO A 135 19.82 -8.69 -15.90
CA PRO A 135 21.20 -8.94 -16.29
C PRO A 135 21.28 -8.98 -17.82
N ALA A 136 22.22 -8.24 -18.40
CA ALA A 136 22.51 -8.34 -19.82
C ALA A 136 22.82 -9.80 -20.14
N THR A 137 22.15 -10.36 -21.14
CA THR A 137 22.51 -11.67 -21.66
C THR A 137 23.97 -11.61 -22.11
N PRO A 138 24.83 -12.58 -21.74
CA PRO A 138 26.19 -12.61 -22.27
C PRO A 138 26.08 -12.69 -23.80
N THR A 139 26.57 -11.66 -24.48
CA THR A 139 26.68 -11.67 -25.93
C THR A 139 27.78 -12.64 -26.30
N TRP A 140 27.39 -13.87 -26.66
CA TRP A 140 28.30 -14.79 -27.34
C TRP A 140 28.78 -14.11 -28.63
N THR A 141 30.07 -13.85 -28.74
CA THR A 141 30.66 -13.36 -29.98
C THR A 141 30.42 -14.43 -31.04
N PRO A 142 29.70 -14.14 -32.14
CA PRO A 142 29.45 -15.17 -33.15
C PRO A 142 30.78 -15.62 -33.73
N VAL A 143 31.08 -16.91 -33.60
CA VAL A 143 32.18 -17.54 -34.33
C VAL A 143 31.92 -17.25 -35.82
N PRO A 144 32.89 -16.69 -36.57
CA PRO A 144 32.66 -16.32 -37.97
C PRO A 144 32.19 -17.53 -38.77
N SER A 145 31.15 -17.39 -39.60
CA SER A 145 30.62 -18.50 -40.40
C SER A 145 31.55 -18.91 -41.56
N VAL A 146 32.59 -18.12 -41.80
CA VAL A 146 33.63 -18.39 -42.80
C VAL A 146 34.97 -18.66 -42.10
N PRO A 147 35.80 -19.57 -42.64
CA PRO A 147 37.17 -19.75 -42.18
C PRO A 147 37.97 -18.45 -42.31
N ILE A 148 38.54 -17.98 -41.20
CA ILE A 148 39.43 -16.82 -41.16
C ILE A 148 40.72 -17.24 -40.46
N ILE A 149 41.86 -16.88 -41.03
CA ILE A 149 43.15 -16.95 -40.35
C ILE A 149 43.37 -15.62 -39.65
N TYR A 150 43.34 -15.62 -38.33
CA TYR A 150 43.61 -14.43 -37.52
C TYR A 150 45.10 -14.12 -37.46
N SER A 151 45.93 -15.16 -37.41
CA SER A 151 47.38 -15.02 -37.49
C SER A 151 48.02 -16.26 -38.10
N PHE A 152 49.10 -16.04 -38.85
CA PHE A 152 50.02 -17.08 -39.30
C PHE A 152 51.42 -16.50 -39.28
N THR A 153 52.26 -16.98 -38.37
CA THR A 153 53.59 -16.43 -38.13
C THR A 153 54.63 -17.53 -38.02
N ALA A 154 55.83 -17.25 -38.52
CA ALA A 154 57.01 -18.09 -38.35
C ALA A 154 57.97 -17.41 -37.38
N SER A 155 58.70 -18.21 -36.58
CA SER A 155 59.70 -17.67 -35.66
C SER A 155 60.89 -17.01 -36.37
N SER A 156 61.11 -17.30 -37.66
CA SER A 156 62.07 -16.59 -38.52
C SER A 156 61.67 -16.72 -40.00
N ASN A 157 61.94 -15.67 -40.79
CA ASN A 157 61.74 -15.67 -42.24
C ASN A 157 63.03 -16.00 -43.02
N ASN A 158 64.14 -16.23 -42.31
CA ASN A 158 65.41 -16.63 -42.89
C ASN A 158 66.04 -17.70 -41.99
N VAL A 159 66.36 -18.87 -42.55
CA VAL A 159 66.87 -20.01 -41.79
C VAL A 159 68.01 -20.68 -42.53
N GLU A 160 69.03 -21.07 -41.77
CA GLU A 160 70.16 -21.87 -42.26
C GLU A 160 69.78 -23.34 -42.40
N VAL A 161 70.43 -24.04 -43.33
CA VAL A 161 70.18 -25.45 -43.61
C VAL A 161 70.40 -26.29 -42.34
N GLY A 162 69.37 -27.02 -41.92
CA GLY A 162 69.39 -27.87 -40.73
C GLY A 162 68.80 -27.25 -39.46
N SER A 163 68.39 -25.97 -39.49
CA SER A 163 67.75 -25.30 -38.34
C SER A 163 66.24 -25.57 -38.27
N CYS A 164 65.68 -25.57 -37.05
CA CYS A 164 64.24 -25.69 -36.82
C CYS A 164 63.56 -24.31 -36.72
N VAL A 165 62.37 -24.17 -37.30
CA VAL A 165 61.50 -22.99 -37.16
C VAL A 165 60.17 -23.41 -36.54
N SER A 166 59.65 -22.58 -35.64
CA SER A 166 58.31 -22.77 -35.08
C SER A 166 57.30 -21.95 -35.87
N LEU A 167 56.23 -22.61 -36.32
CA LEU A 167 55.07 -21.96 -36.91
C LEU A 167 53.98 -21.82 -35.86
N ARG A 168 53.30 -20.67 -35.85
CA ARG A 168 52.14 -20.42 -34.99
C ARG A 168 50.99 -19.83 -35.80
N TRP A 169 49.81 -20.40 -35.64
CA TRP A 169 48.60 -19.95 -36.31
C TRP A 169 47.40 -19.89 -35.36
N ASP A 170 46.47 -19.00 -35.67
CA ASP A 170 45.17 -18.87 -35.02
C ASP A 170 44.09 -18.75 -36.11
N VAL A 171 43.06 -19.59 -36.01
CA VAL A 171 42.01 -19.71 -37.02
C VAL A 171 40.63 -19.70 -36.38
N GLY A 172 39.70 -18.98 -36.97
CA GLY A 172 38.31 -18.91 -36.56
C GLY A 172 37.37 -19.39 -37.66
N GLY A 173 36.21 -19.89 -37.24
CA GLY A 173 35.10 -20.24 -38.14
C GLY A 173 34.93 -21.72 -38.44
N SER A 174 33.89 -22.05 -39.21
CA SER A 174 33.58 -23.45 -39.58
C SER A 174 34.61 -24.01 -40.57
N VAL A 175 35.61 -24.73 -40.06
CA VAL A 175 36.68 -25.34 -40.87
C VAL A 175 36.39 -26.84 -41.10
N ASN A 176 36.29 -27.26 -42.37
CA ASN A 176 36.09 -28.68 -42.74
C ASN A 176 37.40 -29.42 -43.11
N SER A 177 38.54 -28.74 -43.25
CA SER A 177 39.89 -29.34 -43.28
C SER A 177 40.99 -28.26 -43.30
N ILE A 178 42.13 -28.51 -42.66
CA ILE A 178 43.39 -27.77 -42.85
C ILE A 178 44.33 -28.75 -43.59
N ARG A 179 44.84 -28.37 -44.75
CA ARG A 179 45.81 -29.15 -45.54
C ARG A 179 47.05 -28.33 -45.81
#